data_AF-A0A7C3ATM9-F1
#
_entry.id   AF-A0A7C3ATM9-F1
#
_cell.length_a   1.000
_cell.length_b   1.000
_cell.length_c   1.000
_cell.angle_alpha   90.00
_cell.angle_beta   90.00
_cell.angle_gamma   90.00
#
_symmetry.space_group_name_H-M   'P 1'
#
loop_
_entity.id
_entity.type
_entity.pdbx_description
1 polymer ?
#
loop_
_entity_poly.entity_id
_entity_poly.type
_entity_poly.pdbx_seq_one_letter_code
_entity_poly.pdbx_strand_id
1 'polypeptide(L)' 'MLLTDRAFSGSDASAIACGLGYAIKKLGDFDLILCGRGALDSNTLRQALELLSSWVSPRLHMFP' A
#
# COMPACT_ATOMS: atom_id res chain seq x y z
N MET A 1 -8.08 -2.86 -11.32
CA MET A 1 -8.91 -1.97 -10.47
C MET A 1 -8.14 -0.66 -10.27
N LEU A 2 -8.83 0.49 -10.19
CA LEU A 2 -8.23 1.80 -9.94
C LEU A 2 -8.82 2.40 -8.65
N LEU A 3 -7.98 2.79 -7.70
CA LEU A 3 -8.39 3.51 -6.49
C LEU A 3 -8.19 5.01 -6.73
N THR A 4 -9.28 5.75 -6.94
CA THR A 4 -9.22 7.18 -7.26
C THR A 4 -10.36 7.92 -6.59
N ASP A 5 -10.04 9.02 -5.91
CA ASP A 5 -10.97 9.96 -5.29
C ASP A 5 -10.19 11.23 -4.93
N ARG A 6 -10.87 12.39 -4.92
CA ARG A 6 -10.27 13.66 -4.50
C ARG A 6 -9.83 13.62 -3.03
N ALA A 7 -10.47 12.79 -2.21
CA ALA A 7 -10.10 12.55 -0.82
C ALA A 7 -8.71 11.93 -0.64
N PHE A 8 -8.13 11.30 -1.68
CA PHE A 8 -6.76 10.76 -1.63
C PHE A 8 -5.68 11.80 -1.97
N SER A 9 -6.07 13.01 -2.40
CA SER A 9 -5.11 14.06 -2.74
C SER A 9 -4.29 14.48 -1.52
N GLY A 10 -2.97 14.54 -1.66
CA GLY A 10 -2.07 14.98 -0.58
C GLY A 10 -1.97 14.01 0.59
N SER A 11 -2.32 12.73 0.37
CA SER A 11 -2.22 11.69 1.40
C SER A 11 -0.80 11.56 1.95
N ASP A 12 -0.70 11.38 3.26
CA ASP A 12 0.52 10.93 3.91
C ASP A 12 0.69 9.40 3.81
N ALA A 13 1.78 8.89 4.37
CA ALA A 13 2.10 7.46 4.34
C ALA A 13 1.03 6.59 5.04
N SER A 14 0.44 7.08 6.13
CA SER A 14 -0.56 6.33 6.90
C SER A 14 -1.89 6.24 6.15
N ALA A 15 -2.32 7.34 5.53
CA ALA A 15 -3.51 7.39 4.69
C ALA A 15 -3.37 6.47 3.46
N ILE A 16 -2.20 6.45 2.82
CA ILE A 16 -1.91 5.54 1.70
C ILE A 16 -1.95 4.08 2.17
N ALA A 17 -1.31 3.75 3.29
CA ALA A 17 -1.31 2.40 3.85
C ALA A 17 -2.73 1.92 4.18
N CYS A 18 -3.54 2.77 4.81
CA CYS A 18 -4.95 2.49 5.08
C CYS A 18 -5.75 2.25 3.80
N GLY A 19 -5.64 3.15 2.83
CA GLY A 19 -6.35 3.04 1.55
C GLY A 19 -6.04 1.73 0.82
N LEU A 20 -4.76 1.37 0.73
CA LEU A 20 -4.33 0.10 0.15
C LEU A 20 -4.80 -1.12 0.96
N GLY A 21 -4.65 -1.09 2.29
CA GLY A 21 -5.07 -2.18 3.16
C GLY A 21 -6.57 -2.48 3.06
N TYR A 22 -7.41 -1.45 3.05
CA TYR A 22 -8.85 -1.61 2.83
C TYR A 22 -9.19 -2.05 1.41
N ALA A 23 -8.48 -1.56 0.40
CA ALA A 23 -8.68 -2.01 -0.98
C ALA A 23 -8.36 -3.50 -1.14
N ILE A 24 -7.24 -3.97 -0.56
CA ILE A 24 -6.86 -5.39 -0.52
C ILE A 24 -7.96 -6.19 0.19
N LYS A 25 -8.35 -5.79 1.40
CA LYS A 25 -9.41 -6.47 2.18
C LYS A 25 -10.74 -6.55 1.41
N LYS A 26 -11.09 -5.51 0.66
CA LYS A 26 -12.32 -5.46 -0.14
C LYS A 26 -12.27 -6.38 -1.36
N LEU A 27 -11.10 -6.54 -1.97
CA LEU A 27 -10.91 -7.45 -3.10
C LEU A 27 -10.91 -8.92 -2.68
N GLY A 28 -10.56 -9.22 -1.43
CA GLY A 28 -10.60 -10.56 -0.86
C GLY A 28 -9.21 -11.08 -0.47
N ASP A 29 -9.11 -12.39 -0.32
CA ASP A 29 -7.86 -13.04 0.01
C ASP A 29 -6.94 -13.15 -1.21
N PHE A 30 -5.67 -12.86 -0.99
CA PHE A 30 -4.59 -13.06 -1.94
C PHE A 30 -3.56 -14.00 -1.32
N ASP A 31 -2.98 -14.87 -2.13
CA ASP A 31 -1.83 -15.70 -1.73
C ASP A 31 -0.52 -14.89 -1.75
N LEU A 32 -0.42 -13.91 -2.65
CA LEU A 32 0.78 -13.12 -2.89
C LEU A 32 0.42 -11.69 -3.32
N ILE A 33 1.07 -10.70 -2.71
CA ILE A 33 0.95 -9.29 -3.04
C ILE A 33 2.36 -8.76 -3.35
N LEU A 34 2.54 -8.22 -4.55
CA LEU A 34 3.83 -7.74 -5.03
C LEU A 34 3.87 -6.22 -5.03
N CYS A 35 4.96 -5.65 -4.53
CA CYS A 35 5.24 -4.21 -4.62
C CYS A 35 6.75 -3.93 -4.72
N GLY A 36 7.12 -2.75 -5.19
CA GLY A 36 8.50 -2.25 -5.08
C GLY A 36 8.79 -1.69 -3.69
N ARG A 37 10.05 -1.42 -3.35
CA ARG A 37 10.46 -0.86 -2.04
C ARG A 37 10.13 0.63 -1.81
N GLY A 38 9.53 1.31 -2.79
CA GLY A 38 9.19 2.72 -2.71
C GLY A 38 8.90 3.31 -4.10
N ALA A 39 8.74 4.63 -4.13
CA ALA A 39 8.63 5.42 -5.35
C ALA A 39 9.83 6.34 -5.50
N LEU A 40 10.11 6.79 -6.73
CA LEU A 40 11.26 7.64 -7.03
C LEU A 40 11.05 9.11 -6.64
N ASP A 41 9.81 9.56 -6.58
CA ASP A 41 9.41 10.95 -6.36
C ASP A 41 9.45 11.34 -4.88
N SER A 42 9.26 10.38 -3.97
CA SER A 42 9.30 10.62 -2.53
C SER A 42 9.47 9.34 -1.71
N ASN A 43 9.93 9.50 -0.46
CA ASN A 43 10.04 8.37 0.48
C ASN A 43 8.69 7.98 1.12
N THR A 44 7.60 8.67 0.78
CA THR A 44 6.25 8.47 1.35
C THR A 44 5.74 7.07 1.06
N LEU A 45 5.93 6.56 -0.16
CA LEU A 45 5.48 5.20 -0.50
C LEU A 45 6.25 4.13 0.28
N ARG A 46 7.55 4.33 0.52
CA ARG A 46 8.34 3.39 1.34
C ARG A 46 7.78 3.29 2.75
N GLN A 47 7.50 4.42 3.39
CA GLN A 47 6.91 4.46 4.74
C GLN A 47 5.50 3.83 4.76
N ALA A 48 4.68 4.11 3.74
CA ALA A 48 3.35 3.52 3.62
C ALA A 48 3.42 1.99 3.52
N LEU A 49 4.34 1.46 2.73
CA LEU A 49 4.54 0.02 2.57
C LEU A 49 5.08 -0.65 3.84
N GLU A 50 5.93 0.04 4.61
CA GLU A 50 6.38 -0.44 5.91
C GLU A 50 5.21 -0.56 6.90
N LEU A 51 4.34 0.46 6.99
CA LEU A 51 3.12 0.40 7.79
C LEU A 51 2.19 -0.72 7.32
N LEU A 52 1.94 -0.81 6.01
CA LEU A 52 1.07 -1.83 5.41
C LEU A 52 1.61 -3.25 5.64
N SER A 53 2.94 -3.43 5.67
CA SER A 53 3.54 -4.74 5.91
C SER A 53 3.05 -5.39 7.20
N SER A 54 2.81 -4.59 8.26
CA SER A 54 2.28 -5.08 9.53
C SER A 54 0.86 -5.64 9.43
N TRP A 55 0.08 -5.20 8.44
CA TRP A 55 -1.31 -5.60 8.25
C TRP A 55 -1.47 -6.78 7.28
N VAL A 56 -0.52 -6.97 6.36
CA VAL A 56 -0.66 -7.93 5.25
C VAL A 56 0.48 -8.96 5.18
N SER A 57 1.46 -8.90 6.09
CA SER A 57 2.47 -9.96 6.26
C SER A 57 1.83 -11.27 6.71
N PRO A 58 2.24 -12.44 6.18
CA PRO A 58 3.43 -12.72 5.34
C PRO A 58 3.23 -12.59 3.82
N ARG A 59 2.12 -12.00 3.35
CA ARG A 59 1.72 -12.06 1.93
C ARG A 59 2.34 -10.96 1.05
N LEU A 60 2.92 -9.93 1.65
CA LEU A 60 3.52 -8.79 0.94
C LEU A 60 5.01 -9.06 0.64
N HIS A 61 5.36 -9.12 -0.64
CA HIS A 61 6.74 -9.29 -1.09
C HIS A 61 7.26 -8.01 -1.77
N MET A 62 8.35 -7.46 -1.22
CA MET A 62 8.98 -6.23 -1.70
C MET A 62 10.19 -6.51 -2.59
N PHE A 63 10.14 -6.05 -3.83
CA PHE A 63 11.29 -6.09 -4.74
C PHE A 63 12.17 -4.84 -4.58
N PRO A 64 13.51 -5.00 -4.74
CA PRO A 64 14.46 -3.90 -4.66
C PRO A 64 14.15 -2.76 -5.64
#